data_AF-A0A2E7VEQ3-F1
#
_entry.id   AF-A0A2E7VEQ3-F1
#
_cell.length_a   1.000
_cell.length_b   1.000
_cell.length_c   1.000
_cell.angle_alpha   90.00
_cell.angle_beta   90.00
_cell.angle_gamma   90.00
#
_symmetry.space_group_name_H-M   'P 1'
#
loop_
_entity.id
_entity.type
_entity.pdbx_description
1 polymer ?
#
loop_
_entity_poly.entity_id
_entity_poly.type
_entity_poly.pdbx_seq_one_letter_code
_entity_poly.pdbx_strand_id
1 'polypeptide(L)'
;MAAGSPLNIIAAIGAYAAISREVGIPLRFPGGAERIGEATDARLIARAVEWAGNSEIASNQIYNITNGDVYIWHYVWPRVAELFDMEYGSPQPMSLAKLMPENAEVWSRIIEKHSLKNYSLAELIPSWRFADYIFGYGQRPNPHHMSNIKIRKHGFSDCIDTEQMVLELLQEMQSLRIIPR
;
A
#
# COMPACT_ATOMS: atom_id res chain seq x y z
N MET A 1 -5.90 -4.54 -10.42
CA MET A 1 -4.77 -4.93 -9.53
C MET A 1 -4.20 -6.30 -9.87
N ALA A 2 -2.91 -6.53 -9.60
CA ALA A 2 -2.27 -7.86 -9.71
C ALA A 2 -2.29 -8.56 -8.34
N ALA A 3 -3.26 -9.47 -8.14
CA ALA A 3 -3.26 -10.35 -6.97
C ALA A 3 -2.04 -11.29 -7.01
N GLY A 4 -1.41 -11.53 -5.86
CA GLY A 4 -0.22 -12.39 -5.76
C GLY A 4 1.09 -11.78 -6.27
N SER A 5 1.14 -10.46 -6.49
CA SER A 5 2.42 -9.77 -6.71
C SER A 5 3.17 -9.60 -5.38
N PRO A 6 4.46 -10.01 -5.29
CA PRO A 6 5.26 -9.83 -4.08
C PRO A 6 5.52 -8.35 -3.71
N LEU A 7 5.18 -7.42 -4.61
CA LEU A 7 5.31 -5.97 -4.43
C LEU A 7 3.98 -5.28 -4.13
N ASN A 8 2.92 -6.03 -3.83
CA ASN A 8 1.61 -5.46 -3.54
C ASN A 8 1.48 -5.12 -2.03
N ILE A 9 1.88 -3.91 -1.66
CA ILE A 9 1.74 -3.41 -0.29
C ILE A 9 0.28 -3.31 0.17
N ILE A 10 -0.65 -3.00 -0.73
CA ILE A 10 -2.07 -2.81 -0.40
C ILE A 10 -2.69 -4.11 0.08
N ALA A 11 -2.37 -5.24 -0.57
CA ALA A 11 -2.82 -6.56 -0.14
C ALA A 11 -2.30 -6.93 1.25
N ALA A 12 -1.04 -6.60 1.55
CA ALA A 12 -0.45 -6.82 2.87
C ALA A 12 -1.13 -5.99 3.96
N ILE A 13 -1.42 -4.71 3.70
CA ILE A 13 -2.18 -3.84 4.62
C ILE A 13 -3.57 -4.44 4.89
N GLY A 14 -4.30 -4.79 3.83
CA GLY A 14 -5.66 -5.31 3.94
C GLY A 14 -5.73 -6.64 4.70
N ALA A 15 -4.83 -7.58 4.42
CA ALA A 15 -4.77 -8.85 5.13
C ALA A 15 -4.35 -8.69 6.60
N TYR A 16 -3.37 -7.82 6.88
CA TYR A 16 -2.97 -7.50 8.26
C TYR A 16 -4.11 -6.89 9.07
N ALA A 17 -4.85 -5.94 8.49
CA ALA A 17 -6.01 -5.33 9.15
C ALA A 17 -7.12 -6.36 9.41
N ALA A 18 -7.47 -7.16 8.40
CA ALA A 18 -8.47 -8.20 8.51
C ALA A 18 -8.13 -9.24 9.60
N ILE A 19 -6.89 -9.71 9.64
CA ILE A 19 -6.42 -10.66 10.65
C ILE A 19 -6.44 -10.03 12.04
N SER A 20 -5.95 -8.80 12.18
CA SER A 20 -5.96 -8.06 13.45
C SER A 20 -7.39 -7.89 13.98
N ARG A 21 -8.35 -7.59 13.09
CA ARG A 21 -9.76 -7.50 13.44
C ARG A 21 -10.34 -8.83 13.89
N GLU A 22 -10.04 -9.91 13.18
CA GLU A 22 -10.57 -11.25 13.50
C GLU A 22 -10.07 -11.75 14.86
N VAL A 23 -8.85 -11.39 15.26
CA VAL A 23 -8.29 -11.76 16.58
C VAL A 23 -8.59 -10.73 17.68
N GLY A 24 -9.37 -9.68 17.38
CA GLY A 24 -9.87 -8.73 18.37
C GLY A 24 -8.83 -7.74 18.91
N ILE A 25 -7.82 -7.38 18.11
CA ILE A 25 -6.82 -6.37 18.49
C ILE A 25 -7.01 -5.08 17.67
N PRO A 26 -6.69 -3.90 18.24
CA PRO A 26 -6.72 -2.64 17.50
C PRO A 26 -5.70 -2.66 16.36
N LEU A 27 -5.93 -1.86 15.32
CA LEU A 27 -5.00 -1.76 14.21
C LEU A 27 -3.80 -0.92 14.63
N ARG A 28 -2.66 -1.57 14.87
CA ARG A 28 -1.40 -0.93 15.26
C ARG A 28 -0.48 -0.82 14.06
N PHE A 29 0.28 0.27 13.94
CA PHE A 29 1.29 0.36 12.89
C PHE A 29 2.46 -0.59 13.23
N PRO A 30 2.83 -1.55 12.35
CA PRO A 30 3.85 -2.55 12.64
C PRO A 30 5.28 -2.07 12.29
N GLY A 31 5.41 -0.91 11.65
CA GLY A 31 6.67 -0.40 11.13
C GLY A 31 7.60 0.23 12.16
N GLY A 32 8.66 0.85 11.63
CA GLY A 32 9.64 1.60 12.43
C GLY A 32 9.19 3.02 12.74
N ALA A 33 10.14 3.91 13.03
CA ALA A 33 9.88 5.33 13.29
C ALA A 33 9.26 6.05 12.08
N GLU A 34 8.65 7.21 12.33
CA GLU A 34 8.12 8.08 11.28
C GLU A 34 9.18 8.37 10.21
N ARG A 35 8.76 8.24 8.94
CA ARG A 35 9.60 8.50 7.78
C ARG A 35 8.75 9.06 6.65
N ILE A 36 9.32 10.03 5.94
CA ILE A 36 8.73 10.57 4.73
C ILE A 36 8.91 9.51 3.63
N GLY A 37 7.81 9.16 3.00
CA GLY A 37 7.75 8.29 1.84
C GLY A 37 7.15 9.00 0.63
N GLU A 38 7.37 8.40 -0.52
CA GLU A 38 6.80 8.78 -1.80
C GLU A 38 6.17 7.54 -2.44
N ALA A 39 5.08 7.73 -3.18
CA ALA A 39 4.37 6.65 -3.86
C ALA A 39 4.13 7.02 -5.32
N THR A 40 3.84 6.00 -6.12
CA THR A 40 3.45 6.17 -7.53
C THR A 40 2.28 5.26 -7.84
N ASP A 41 1.16 5.88 -8.21
CA ASP A 41 -0.03 5.20 -8.69
C ASP A 41 0.17 4.73 -10.15
N ALA A 42 -0.21 3.49 -10.44
CA ALA A 42 -0.14 2.94 -11.79
C ALA A 42 -0.99 3.73 -12.81
N ARG A 43 -2.13 4.30 -12.40
CA ARG A 43 -2.98 5.19 -13.20
C ARG A 43 -2.23 6.46 -13.59
N LEU A 44 -1.42 7.03 -12.68
CA LEU A 44 -0.62 8.21 -12.97
C LEU A 44 0.52 7.89 -13.95
N ILE A 45 1.16 6.72 -13.83
CA ILE A 45 2.14 6.23 -14.81
C ILE A 45 1.48 6.10 -16.19
N ALA A 46 0.29 5.51 -16.28
CA ALA A 46 -0.42 5.37 -17.54
C ALA A 46 -0.71 6.74 -18.19
N ARG A 47 -1.20 7.72 -17.42
CA ARG A 47 -1.41 9.10 -17.90
C ARG A 47 -0.10 9.77 -18.35
N ALA A 48 1.00 9.53 -17.64
CA ALA A 48 2.30 10.06 -18.03
C ALA A 48 2.83 9.44 -19.34
N VAL A 49 2.62 8.13 -19.55
CA VAL A 49 2.97 7.44 -20.81
C VAL A 49 2.12 7.97 -21.96
N GLU A 50 0.81 8.13 -21.76
CA GLU A 50 -0.09 8.73 -22.75
C GLU A 50 0.33 10.17 -23.10
N TRP A 51 0.61 11.00 -22.08
CA TRP A 51 1.13 12.35 -22.29
C TRP A 51 2.43 12.35 -23.09
N ALA A 52 3.38 11.49 -22.74
CA ALA A 52 4.68 11.41 -23.43
C ALA A 52 4.52 10.99 -24.89
N GLY A 53 3.58 10.10 -25.20
CA GLY A 53 3.27 9.68 -26.57
C GLY A 53 2.65 10.78 -27.45
N ASN A 54 2.04 11.80 -26.83
CA ASN A 54 1.35 12.89 -27.52
C ASN A 54 2.08 14.24 -27.42
N SER A 55 3.31 14.26 -26.90
CA SER A 55 4.03 15.50 -26.57
C SER A 55 5.42 15.52 -27.21
N GLU A 56 5.65 16.41 -28.18
CA GLU A 56 6.95 16.50 -28.86
C GLU A 56 8.11 16.81 -27.90
N ILE A 57 7.86 17.64 -26.88
CA ILE A 57 8.86 17.97 -25.84
C ILE A 57 9.24 16.76 -24.96
N ALA A 58 8.44 15.69 -24.99
CA ALA A 58 8.75 14.44 -24.32
C ALA A 58 9.66 13.49 -25.12
N SER A 59 9.91 13.79 -26.40
CA SER A 59 10.76 12.95 -27.26
C SER A 59 12.21 12.88 -26.74
N ASN A 60 12.73 11.65 -26.68
CA ASN A 60 14.08 11.35 -26.16
C ASN A 60 14.36 11.90 -24.75
N GLN A 61 13.33 12.00 -23.91
CA GLN A 61 13.46 12.45 -22.52
C GLN A 61 13.28 11.32 -21.51
N ILE A 62 13.98 11.44 -20.39
CA ILE A 62 13.77 10.63 -19.19
C ILE A 62 13.04 11.48 -18.15
N TYR A 63 12.03 10.91 -17.50
CA TYR A 63 11.24 11.54 -16.44
C TYR A 63 11.04 10.59 -15.25
N ASN A 64 10.98 11.18 -14.05
CA ASN A 64 10.50 10.49 -12.86
C ASN A 64 8.99 10.75 -12.71
N ILE A 65 8.23 9.72 -12.29
CA ILE A 65 6.80 9.83 -12.01
C ILE A 65 6.54 9.42 -10.57
N THR A 66 5.95 10.34 -9.82
CA THR A 66 5.53 10.15 -8.43
C THR A 66 4.20 10.87 -8.24
N ASN A 67 3.45 10.50 -7.22
CA ASN A 67 2.10 10.99 -6.96
C ASN A 67 2.00 12.52 -6.85
N GLY A 68 3.12 13.18 -6.55
CA GLY A 68 3.23 14.63 -6.46
C GLY A 68 3.11 15.17 -5.05
N ASP A 69 2.91 14.28 -4.08
CA ASP A 69 2.91 14.52 -2.65
C ASP A 69 3.96 13.62 -1.95
N VAL A 70 3.99 13.72 -0.62
CA VAL A 70 4.73 12.83 0.27
C VAL A 70 3.79 12.39 1.38
N TYR A 71 4.09 11.25 2.01
CA TYR A 71 3.28 10.73 3.11
C TYR A 71 4.14 10.21 4.25
N ILE A 72 3.53 10.07 5.42
CA ILE A 72 4.09 9.36 6.57
C ILE A 72 3.07 8.29 6.95
N TRP A 73 3.48 7.02 6.95
CA TRP A 73 2.56 5.90 7.24
C TRP A 73 1.79 6.05 8.55
N HIS A 74 2.40 6.67 9.57
CA HIS A 74 1.75 6.91 10.87
C HIS A 74 0.51 7.81 10.75
N TYR A 75 0.45 8.69 9.75
CA TYR A 75 -0.70 9.58 9.52
C TYR A 75 -1.73 8.95 8.60
N VAL A 76 -1.32 8.04 7.70
CA VAL A 76 -2.22 7.26 6.85
C VAL A 76 -2.90 6.14 7.64
N TRP A 77 -2.21 5.54 8.63
CA TRP A 77 -2.69 4.36 9.35
C TRP A 77 -4.03 4.52 10.07
N PRO A 78 -4.32 5.64 10.76
CA PRO A 78 -5.63 5.87 11.38
C PRO A 78 -6.78 5.80 10.37
N ARG A 79 -6.57 6.27 9.14
CA ARG A 79 -7.57 6.24 8.06
C ARG A 79 -7.80 4.83 7.54
N VAL A 80 -6.75 4.00 7.53
CA VAL A 80 -6.88 2.56 7.27
C VAL A 80 -7.68 1.90 8.40
N ALA A 81 -7.42 2.22 9.67
CA ALA A 81 -8.18 1.67 10.79
C ALA A 81 -9.68 1.99 10.68
N GLU A 82 -10.01 3.25 10.37
CA GLU A 82 -11.38 3.69 10.12
C GLU A 82 -12.05 2.94 8.95
N LEU A 83 -11.32 2.72 7.84
CA LEU A 83 -11.83 1.97 6.70
C LEU A 83 -12.26 0.53 7.06
N PHE A 84 -11.57 -0.11 8.01
CA PHE A 84 -11.87 -1.47 8.46
C PHE A 84 -12.78 -1.53 9.70
N ASP A 85 -13.30 -0.38 10.15
CA ASP A 85 -14.07 -0.23 11.40
C ASP A 85 -13.32 -0.75 12.63
N MET A 86 -12.07 -0.32 12.77
CA MET A 86 -11.16 -0.73 13.84
C MET A 86 -10.69 0.47 14.66
N GLU A 87 -10.47 0.25 15.96
CA GLU A 87 -9.72 1.20 16.79
C GLU A 87 -8.27 1.30 16.29
N TYR A 88 -7.78 2.54 16.14
CA TYR A 88 -6.35 2.78 15.92
C TYR A 88 -5.60 2.67 17.25
N GLY A 89 -4.71 1.69 17.34
CA GLY A 89 -3.85 1.50 18.51
C GLY A 89 -2.49 2.15 18.34
N SER A 90 -1.83 2.46 19.46
CA SER A 90 -0.45 2.96 19.44
C SER A 90 0.48 2.06 18.61
N PRO A 91 1.39 2.64 17.79
CA PRO A 91 2.35 1.87 16.99
C PRO A 91 3.08 0.82 17.81
N GLN A 92 3.26 -0.36 17.22
CA GLN A 92 3.94 -1.49 17.84
C GLN A 92 4.86 -2.13 16.81
N PRO A 93 6.15 -1.71 16.76
CA PRO A 93 7.10 -2.25 15.80
C PRO A 93 7.23 -3.78 15.91
N MET A 94 6.96 -4.49 14.82
CA MET A 94 7.00 -5.95 14.76
C MET A 94 7.30 -6.44 13.33
N SER A 95 7.93 -7.61 13.20
CA SER A 95 8.17 -8.19 11.88
C SER A 95 6.92 -8.91 11.38
N LEU A 96 6.26 -8.34 10.38
CA LEU A 96 5.16 -9.01 9.69
C LEU A 96 5.66 -10.27 8.99
N ALA A 97 6.91 -10.28 8.52
CA ALA A 97 7.50 -11.46 7.89
C ALA A 97 7.64 -12.68 8.80
N LYS A 98 7.73 -12.47 10.11
CA LYS A 98 7.74 -13.57 11.08
C LYS A 98 6.32 -13.92 11.54
N LEU A 99 5.50 -12.93 11.83
CA LEU A 99 4.20 -13.13 12.49
C LEU A 99 3.08 -13.56 11.55
N MET A 100 3.01 -12.95 10.36
CA MET A 100 1.84 -13.15 9.49
C MET A 100 1.71 -14.56 8.92
N PRO A 101 2.79 -15.29 8.57
CA PRO A 101 2.68 -16.67 8.10
C PRO A 101 1.99 -17.62 9.11
N GLU A 102 2.10 -17.36 10.42
CA GLU A 102 1.46 -18.19 11.46
C GLU A 102 -0.07 -18.01 11.52
N ASN A 103 -0.60 -17.00 10.82
CA ASN A 103 -2.03 -16.67 10.81
C ASN A 103 -2.79 -17.30 9.62
N ALA A 104 -2.21 -18.29 8.94
CA ALA A 104 -2.83 -18.95 7.78
C ALA A 104 -4.23 -19.52 8.09
N GLU A 105 -4.40 -20.16 9.26
CA GLU A 105 -5.71 -20.70 9.67
C GLU A 105 -6.72 -19.59 10.00
N VAL A 106 -6.28 -18.48 10.57
CA VAL A 106 -7.12 -17.30 10.82
C VAL A 106 -7.63 -16.75 9.49
N TRP A 107 -6.73 -16.63 8.51
CA TRP A 107 -7.07 -16.18 7.16
C TRP A 107 -8.09 -17.08 6.47
N SER A 108 -7.92 -18.41 6.56
CA SER A 108 -8.92 -19.36 6.02
C SER A 108 -10.31 -19.15 6.62
N ARG A 109 -10.41 -18.91 7.93
CA ARG A 109 -11.71 -18.59 8.57
C ARG A 109 -12.28 -17.27 8.07
N ILE A 110 -11.44 -16.25 7.85
CA ILE A 110 -11.88 -14.96 7.28
C ILE A 110 -12.45 -15.16 5.87
N ILE A 111 -11.79 -15.98 5.04
CA ILE A 111 -12.27 -16.31 3.68
C ILE A 111 -13.67 -16.90 3.76
N GLU A 112 -13.87 -17.91 4.60
CA GLU A 112 -15.17 -18.59 4.76
C GLU A 112 -16.24 -17.62 5.29
N LYS A 113 -15.96 -16.93 6.40
CA LYS A 113 -16.87 -16.01 7.08
C LYS A 113 -17.34 -14.87 6.18
N HIS A 114 -16.45 -14.32 5.35
CA HIS A 114 -16.76 -13.19 4.48
C HIS A 114 -16.99 -13.58 3.01
N SER A 115 -17.01 -14.88 2.69
CA SER A 115 -17.18 -15.39 1.33
C SER A 115 -16.23 -14.74 0.32
N LEU A 116 -14.95 -14.67 0.69
CA LEU A 116 -13.88 -14.09 -0.11
C LEU A 116 -13.44 -15.02 -1.24
N LYS A 117 -12.70 -14.48 -2.20
CA LYS A 117 -11.95 -15.31 -3.16
C LYS A 117 -10.94 -16.17 -2.41
N ASN A 118 -10.83 -17.44 -2.81
CA ASN A 118 -10.03 -18.44 -2.13
C ASN A 118 -8.53 -18.33 -2.47
N TYR A 119 -7.90 -17.23 -2.03
CA TYR A 119 -6.45 -17.09 -2.05
C TYR A 119 -5.91 -17.42 -0.66
N SER A 120 -5.00 -18.39 -0.56
CA SER A 120 -4.25 -18.59 0.69
C SER A 120 -3.45 -17.33 1.03
N LEU A 121 -3.09 -17.17 2.31
CA LEU A 121 -2.35 -16.00 2.77
C LEU A 121 -1.01 -15.85 2.04
N ALA A 122 -0.35 -16.98 1.75
CA ALA A 122 0.91 -17.03 1.02
C ALA A 122 0.76 -16.73 -0.48
N GLU A 123 -0.36 -17.11 -1.11
CA GLU A 123 -0.65 -16.73 -2.50
C GLU A 123 -0.98 -15.25 -2.62
N LEU A 124 -1.76 -14.70 -1.67
CA LEU A 124 -2.14 -13.30 -1.70
C LEU A 124 -0.93 -12.39 -1.39
N ILE A 125 -0.10 -12.77 -0.41
CA ILE A 125 1.11 -12.07 -0.01
C ILE A 125 2.32 -13.02 -0.02
N PRO A 126 2.99 -13.17 -1.17
CA PRO A 126 4.14 -14.06 -1.29
C PRO A 126 5.35 -13.63 -0.45
N SER A 127 5.46 -12.35 -0.07
CA SER A 127 6.57 -11.84 0.72
C SER A 127 6.17 -10.65 1.61
N TRP A 128 6.02 -10.92 2.89
CA TRP A 128 5.83 -9.91 3.93
C TRP A 128 7.08 -9.05 4.20
N ARG A 129 8.26 -9.50 3.75
CA ARG A 129 9.51 -8.73 3.89
C ARG A 129 9.44 -7.41 3.14
N PHE A 130 8.68 -7.35 2.05
CA PHE A 130 8.44 -6.11 1.33
C PHE A 130 7.62 -5.13 2.17
N ALA A 131 6.58 -5.60 2.88
CA ALA A 131 5.81 -4.77 3.81
C ALA A 131 6.69 -4.25 4.96
N ASP A 132 7.48 -5.12 5.60
CA ASP A 132 8.44 -4.72 6.63
C ASP A 132 9.40 -3.63 6.11
N TYR A 133 9.84 -3.75 4.85
CA TYR A 133 10.69 -2.76 4.20
C TYR A 133 9.97 -1.42 3.95
N ILE A 134 8.75 -1.45 3.43
CA ILE A 134 7.92 -0.26 3.14
C ILE A 134 7.42 0.43 4.42
N PHE A 135 7.32 -0.29 5.54
CA PHE A 135 7.01 0.30 6.85
C PHE A 135 8.26 0.67 7.66
N GLY A 136 9.45 0.34 7.17
CA GLY A 136 10.71 0.71 7.82
C GLY A 136 11.01 -0.04 9.12
N TYR A 137 10.42 -1.24 9.30
CA TYR A 137 10.69 -2.06 10.46
C TYR A 137 12.19 -2.43 10.53
N GLY A 138 12.81 -2.17 11.67
CA GLY A 138 14.23 -2.47 11.93
C GLY A 138 15.24 -1.66 11.10
N GLN A 139 14.78 -0.60 10.42
CA GLN A 139 15.62 0.21 9.54
C GLN A 139 15.83 1.62 10.09
N ARG A 140 16.99 2.20 9.75
CA ARG A 140 17.19 3.64 9.90
C ARG A 140 16.46 4.35 8.75
N PRO A 141 15.91 5.56 8.98
CA PRO A 141 15.32 6.36 7.90
C PRO A 141 16.31 6.51 6.75
N ASN A 142 15.87 6.17 5.54
CA ASN A 142 16.65 6.28 4.32
C ASN A 142 15.82 7.05 3.28
N PRO A 143 16.02 8.36 3.14
CA PRO A 143 15.19 9.18 2.27
C PRO A 143 15.56 8.95 0.81
N HIS A 144 14.71 8.25 0.08
CA HIS A 144 14.76 8.15 -1.38
C HIS A 144 13.52 8.82 -1.94
N HIS A 145 13.69 9.96 -2.60
CA HIS A 145 12.61 10.72 -3.23
C HIS A 145 13.07 11.14 -4.62
N MET A 146 12.14 11.16 -5.57
CA MET A 146 12.42 11.46 -6.96
C MET A 146 11.88 12.84 -7.32
N SER A 147 12.68 13.65 -8.00
CA SER A 147 12.21 14.96 -8.46
C SER A 147 11.28 14.80 -9.66
N ASN A 148 10.05 15.31 -9.54
CA ASN A 148 9.07 15.43 -10.62
C ASN A 148 9.11 16.81 -11.32
N ILE A 149 10.10 17.67 -11.01
CA ILE A 149 10.17 19.04 -11.55
C ILE A 149 10.27 19.06 -13.08
N LYS A 150 11.06 18.15 -13.67
CA LYS A 150 11.27 18.13 -15.12
C LYS A 150 9.96 17.89 -15.88
N ILE A 151 9.19 16.88 -15.48
CA ILE A 151 7.96 16.52 -16.20
C ILE A 151 6.88 17.61 -16.04
N ARG A 152 6.82 18.23 -14.86
CA ARG A 152 5.94 19.40 -14.61
C ARG A 152 6.30 20.59 -15.49
N LYS A 153 7.59 20.92 -15.60
CA LYS A 153 8.06 21.99 -16.50
C LYS A 153 7.78 21.70 -17.97
N HIS A 154 7.68 20.43 -18.35
CA HIS A 154 7.37 20.02 -19.71
C HIS A 154 5.85 19.88 -19.96
N GLY A 155 5.01 20.17 -18.97
CA GLY A 155 3.56 20.30 -19.14
C GLY A 155 2.72 19.16 -18.57
N PHE A 156 3.30 18.16 -17.90
CA PHE A 156 2.53 17.14 -17.18
C PHE A 156 2.33 17.57 -15.72
N SER A 157 1.12 18.06 -15.39
CA SER A 157 0.81 18.59 -14.06
C SER A 157 0.03 17.64 -13.16
N ASP A 158 -0.44 16.50 -13.68
CA ASP A 158 -1.26 15.55 -12.96
C ASP A 158 -0.61 15.09 -11.64
N CYS A 159 -1.46 14.84 -10.65
CA CYS A 159 -1.08 14.32 -9.35
C CYS A 159 -2.18 13.41 -8.81
N ILE A 160 -1.84 12.61 -7.80
CA ILE A 160 -2.77 11.77 -7.04
C ILE A 160 -2.44 11.96 -5.56
N ASP A 161 -3.47 12.14 -4.74
CA ASP A 161 -3.30 12.12 -3.28
C ASP A 161 -3.01 10.69 -2.82
N THR A 162 -1.87 10.50 -2.15
CA THR A 162 -1.40 9.17 -1.77
C THR A 162 -2.27 8.52 -0.69
N GLU A 163 -2.80 9.28 0.27
CA GLU A 163 -3.72 8.73 1.28
C GLU A 163 -5.00 8.25 0.60
N GLN A 164 -5.62 9.10 -0.22
CA GLN A 164 -6.82 8.75 -0.97
C GLN A 164 -6.58 7.53 -1.86
N MET A 165 -5.47 7.47 -2.58
CA MET A 165 -5.09 6.31 -3.39
C MET A 165 -5.04 5.02 -2.57
N VAL A 166 -4.40 5.03 -1.40
CA VAL A 166 -4.30 3.83 -0.55
C VAL A 166 -5.69 3.35 -0.13
N LEU A 167 -6.56 4.28 0.29
CA LEU A 167 -7.94 3.96 0.69
C LEU A 167 -8.77 3.43 -0.50
N GLU A 168 -8.67 4.07 -1.67
CA GLU A 168 -9.35 3.63 -2.90
C GLU A 168 -8.94 2.21 -3.30
N LEU A 169 -7.64 1.89 -3.25
CA LEU A 169 -7.14 0.56 -3.62
C LEU A 169 -7.57 -0.51 -2.61
N LEU A 170 -7.61 -0.18 -1.31
CA LEU A 170 -8.17 -1.07 -0.29
C LEU A 170 -9.67 -1.32 -0.52
N GLN A 171 -10.44 -0.27 -0.80
CA GLN A 171 -11.87 -0.37 -1.14
C GLN A 171 -12.08 -1.17 -2.43
N GLU A 172 -11.22 -1.03 -3.44
CA GLU A 172 -11.25 -1.84 -4.65
C GLU A 172 -11.07 -3.32 -4.28
N MET A 173 -10.08 -3.66 -3.43
CA MET A 173 -9.87 -5.03 -2.96
C MET A 173 -11.06 -5.59 -2.18
N GLN A 174 -11.71 -4.76 -1.35
CA GLN A 174 -12.94 -5.12 -0.63
C GLN A 174 -14.09 -5.40 -1.60
N SER A 175 -14.29 -4.54 -2.61
CA SER A 175 -15.35 -4.73 -3.62
C SER A 175 -15.13 -5.97 -4.48
N LEU A 176 -13.87 -6.31 -4.76
CA LEU A 176 -13.47 -7.52 -5.47
C LEU A 176 -13.48 -8.79 -4.59
N ARG A 177 -13.87 -8.66 -3.31
CA ARG A 177 -13.88 -9.74 -2.30
C ARG A 177 -12.53 -10.45 -2.16
N ILE A 178 -11.43 -9.70 -2.27
CA ILE A 178 -10.07 -10.23 -2.02
C ILE A 178 -9.74 -10.11 -0.53
N ILE A 179 -10.21 -9.03 0.10
CA ILE A 179 -10.13 -8.78 1.55
C ILE A 179 -11.55 -8.44 2.06
N PRO A 180 -11.84 -8.61 3.36
CA PRO A 180 -13.17 -8.28 3.87
C PRO A 180 -13.38 -6.77 3.98
N ARG A 181 -14.65 -6.35 3.89
CA ARG A 181 -15.09 -5.02 4.34
C ARG A 181 -14.80 -4.86 5.81
#